data_AF-A0A0W8G0S0-F1
#
_entry.id   AF-A0A0W8G0S0-F1
#
_cell.length_a   1.000
_cell.length_b   1.000
_cell.length_c   1.000
_cell.angle_alpha   90.00
_cell.angle_beta   90.00
_cell.angle_gamma   90.00
#
_symmetry.space_group_name_H-M   'P 1'
#
loop_
_entity.id
_entity.type
_entity.pdbx_description
1 polymer ?
#
loop_
_entity_poly.entity_id
_entity_poly.type
_entity_poly.pdbx_seq_one_letter_code
_entity_poly.pdbx_strand_id
1 'polypeptide(L)' 'MTTSEKIDLLAIESKLQNIEANARLLHLRVREVLNKKTIEKNDIEEIQQIADLLTDYFLDTDQLLVDTLKLKDNS' A
#
# COMPACT_ATOMS: atom_id res chain seq x y z
N MET A 1 4.50 3.59 26.21
CA MET A 1 5.04 3.21 24.89
C MET A 1 6.37 2.51 25.11
N THR A 2 6.40 1.19 24.92
CA THR A 2 7.62 0.38 25.05
C THR A 2 8.46 0.49 23.78
N THR A 3 9.73 0.07 23.84
CA THR A 3 10.64 0.07 22.68
C THR A 3 10.12 -0.83 21.55
N SER A 4 9.39 -1.91 21.85
CA SER A 4 8.80 -2.78 20.83
C SER A 4 7.66 -2.08 20.08
N GLU A 5 6.74 -1.41 20.79
CA GLU A 5 5.65 -0.64 20.17
C GLU A 5 6.18 0.47 19.24
N LYS A 6 7.33 1.06 19.58
CA LYS A 6 7.99 2.05 18.71
C LYS A 6 8.55 1.43 17.42
N ILE A 7 9.08 0.21 17.49
CA ILE A 7 9.60 -0.51 16.31
C ILE A 7 8.43 -0.88 15.38
N ASP A 8 7.33 -1.37 15.94
CA ASP A 8 6.14 -1.75 15.17
C ASP A 8 5.50 -0.53 14.49
N LEU A 9 5.41 0.60 15.19
CA LEU A 9 4.92 1.86 14.60
C LEU A 9 5.81 2.39 13.46
N LEU A 10 7.14 2.23 13.56
CA LEU A 10 8.06 2.60 12.46
C LEU A 10 7.89 1.66 11.25
N ALA A 11 7.62 0.37 11.47
CA ALA A 11 7.34 -0.57 10.38
C ALA A 11 6.01 -0.24 9.68
N ILE A 12 4.98 0.12 10.45
CA ILE A 12 3.69 0.59 9.93
C ILE A 12 3.89 1.88 9.12
N GLU A 13 4.61 2.87 9.65
CA GLU A 13 4.91 4.12 8.95
C GLU A 13 5.60 3.87 7.61
N SER A 14 6.60 2.99 7.58
CA SER A 14 7.29 2.61 6.33
C SER A 14 6.35 1.96 5.32
N LYS A 15 5.42 1.08 5.75
CA LYS A 15 4.44 0.49 4.84
C LYS A 15 3.41 1.51 4.34
N LEU A 16 2.95 2.43 5.18
CA LEU A 16 2.07 3.54 4.77
C LEU A 16 2.73 4.44 3.72
N GLN A 17 4.03 4.74 3.87
CA GLN A 17 4.80 5.48 2.86
C GLN A 17 4.87 4.72 1.53
N ASN A 18 5.07 3.39 1.56
CA ASN A 18 5.05 2.57 0.35
C ASN A 18 3.67 2.54 -0.32
N ILE A 19 2.58 2.49 0.46
CA ILE A 19 1.21 2.60 -0.05
C ILE A 19 1.02 3.95 -0.76
N GLU A 20 1.42 5.06 -0.14
CA GLU A 20 1.29 6.39 -0.75
C GLU A 20 2.07 6.47 -2.08
N ALA A 21 3.31 5.98 -2.09
CA ALA A 21 4.17 6.00 -3.26
C ALA A 21 3.58 5.17 -4.42
N ASN A 22 3.12 3.96 -4.14
CA ASN A 22 2.53 3.09 -5.16
C ASN A 22 1.15 3.59 -5.62
N ALA A 23 0.34 4.19 -4.76
CA ALA A 23 -0.93 4.80 -5.14
C ALA A 23 -0.72 5.98 -6.09
N ARG A 24 0.33 6.76 -5.86
CA ARG A 24 0.75 7.82 -6.79
C ARG A 24 1.20 7.26 -8.13
N LEU A 25 1.98 6.17 -8.13
CA LEU A 25 2.41 5.49 -9.36
C LEU A 25 1.21 4.95 -10.16
N LEU A 26 0.26 4.29 -9.50
CA LEU A 26 -0.98 3.79 -10.11
C LEU A 26 -1.75 4.94 -10.78
N HIS A 27 -1.95 6.04 -10.06
CA HIS A 27 -2.64 7.21 -10.60
C HIS A 27 -1.93 7.80 -11.84
N LEU A 28 -0.60 7.87 -11.82
CA LEU A 28 0.18 8.34 -12.98
C LEU A 28 0.01 7.39 -14.17
N ARG A 29 0.12 6.07 -13.96
CA ARG A 29 -0.04 5.08 -15.03
C ARG A 29 -1.44 5.14 -15.64
N VAL A 30 -2.48 5.23 -14.82
CA VAL A 30 -3.87 5.42 -15.30
C VAL A 30 -3.98 6.69 -16.15
N ARG A 31 -3.41 7.82 -15.72
CA ARG A 31 -3.41 9.05 -16.51
C ARG A 31 -2.68 8.91 -17.84
N GLU A 32 -1.52 8.26 -17.86
CA GLU A 32 -0.77 8.00 -19.10
C GLU A 32 -1.60 7.18 -20.10
N VAL A 33 -2.24 6.11 -19.62
CA VAL A 33 -3.10 5.25 -20.44
C VAL A 33 -4.30 6.02 -20.97
N LEU A 34 -4.95 6.85 -20.15
CA LEU A 34 -6.07 7.70 -20.57
C LEU A 34 -5.68 8.76 -21.63
N ASN A 35 -4.41 9.16 -21.67
CA ASN A 35 -3.90 10.09 -22.67
C ASN A 35 -3.51 9.42 -23.99
N LYS A 36 -3.52 8.08 -24.07
CA LYS A 36 -3.27 7.36 -25.32
C LYS A 36 -4.45 7.50 -26.28
N LYS A 37 -4.16 7.49 -27.58
CA LYS A 37 -5.20 7.45 -28.63
C LYS A 37 -5.97 6.12 -28.62
N THR A 38 -5.34 5.05 -28.16
CA THR A 38 -5.91 3.71 -28.07
C THR A 38 -5.35 3.04 -26.82
N ILE A 39 -6.23 2.39 -26.05
CA ILE A 39 -5.87 1.64 -24.86
C ILE A 39 -5.63 0.19 -25.26
N GLU A 40 -4.48 -0.35 -24.91
CA GLU A 40 -4.10 -1.73 -25.22
C GLU A 40 -4.36 -2.66 -24.05
N LYS A 41 -4.46 -3.97 -24.29
CA LYS A 41 -4.62 -4.96 -23.22
C LYS A 41 -3.48 -4.87 -22.19
N ASN A 42 -2.25 -4.67 -22.67
CA ASN A 42 -1.06 -4.57 -21.81
C ASN A 42 -1.12 -3.37 -20.85
N ASP A 43 -1.79 -2.28 -21.26
CA ASP A 43 -2.00 -1.12 -20.38
C ASP A 43 -2.87 -1.47 -19.17
N ILE A 44 -3.92 -2.26 -19.41
CA ILE A 44 -4.82 -2.71 -18.35
C ILE A 44 -4.11 -3.71 -17.43
N GLU A 45 -3.31 -4.62 -18.00
CA GLU A 45 -2.53 -5.60 -17.22
C GLU A 45 -1.50 -4.93 -16.31
N GLU A 46 -0.81 -3.88 -16.78
CA GLU A 46 0.12 -3.12 -15.95
C GLU A 46 -0.58 -2.35 -14.81
N ILE A 47 -1.73 -1.74 -15.08
CA ILE A 47 -2.55 -1.08 -14.05
C ILE A 47 -3.01 -2.11 -13.00
N GLN A 48 -3.45 -3.29 -13.44
CA GLN A 48 -3.87 -4.39 -12.57
C GLN A 48 -2.75 -4.82 -11.64
N GLN A 49 -1.53 -5.04 -12.17
CA GLN A 49 -0.38 -5.47 -11.36
C GLN A 49 -0.03 -4.48 -10.25
N ILE A 50 -0.09 -3.17 -10.53
CA ILE A 50 0.17 -2.13 -9.52
C ILE A 50 -0.96 -2.10 -8.48
N ALA A 51 -2.21 -2.29 -8.90
CA ALA A 51 -3.36 -2.34 -7.99
C ALA A 51 -3.33 -3.57 -7.06
N ASP A 52 -2.92 -4.72 -7.57
CA ASP A 52 -2.77 -5.95 -6.78
C ASP A 52 -1.67 -5.78 -5.73
N LEU A 53 -0.51 -5.23 -6.12
CA LEU A 53 0.59 -4.93 -5.19
C LEU A 53 0.16 -3.95 -4.08
N LEU A 54 -0.63 -2.94 -4.43
CA LEU A 54 -1.18 -2.00 -3.44
C LEU A 54 -2.12 -2.69 -2.45
N THR A 55 -2.96 -3.60 -2.94
CA THR A 55 -3.89 -4.36 -2.11
C THR A 55 -3.15 -5.21 -1.08
N ASP A 56 -2.09 -5.90 -1.51
CA ASP A 56 -1.23 -6.69 -0.64
C ASP A 56 -0.57 -5.82 0.43
N TYR A 57 -0.01 -4.66 0.05
CA TYR A 57 0.55 -3.72 1.01
C TYR A 57 -0.48 -3.21 2.02
N PHE A 58 -1.71 -2.92 1.60
CA PHE A 58 -2.78 -2.51 2.51
C PHE A 58 -3.12 -3.61 3.52
N LEU A 59 -3.33 -4.85 3.06
CA LEU A 59 -3.67 -5.98 3.94
C LEU A 59 -2.56 -6.25 4.98
N ASP A 60 -1.31 -6.24 4.54
CA ASP A 60 -0.15 -6.38 5.43
C ASP A 60 -0.08 -5.29 6.49
N THR A 61 -0.36 -4.03 6.09
CA THR A 61 -0.30 -2.87 6.98
C THR A 61 -1.44 -2.90 7.99
N ASP A 62 -2.65 -3.28 7.55
CA ASP A 62 -3.81 -3.44 8.41
C ASP A 62 -3.59 -4.52 9.47
N GLN A 63 -3.01 -5.66 9.06
CA GLN A 63 -2.66 -6.75 9.99
C GLN A 63 -1.68 -6.27 11.07
N LEU A 64 -0.61 -5.55 10.70
CA LEU A 64 0.33 -4.98 11.66
C LEU A 64 -0.30 -3.96 12.60
N LEU A 65 -1.20 -3.11 12.09
CA LEU A 65 -1.96 -2.16 12.89
C LEU A 65 -2.84 -2.89 13.92
N VAL A 66 -3.58 -3.91 13.49
CA VAL A 66 -4.42 -4.72 14.36
C VAL A 66 -3.60 -5.40 15.46
N ASP A 67 -2.45 -5.99 15.11
CA ASP A 67 -1.60 -6.68 16.08
C ASP A 67 -0.98 -5.69 17.09
N THR A 68 -0.54 -4.52 16.62
CA THR A 68 -0.02 -3.44 17.47
C THR A 68 -1.09 -2.91 18.43
N LEU A 69 -2.34 -2.80 17.97
CA LEU A 69 -3.46 -2.32 18.80
C LEU A 69 -3.95 -3.39 19.79
N LYS A 70 -3.97 -4.68 19.42
CA LYS A 70 -4.34 -5.79 20.31
C LYS A 70 -3.35 -6.00 21.45
N LEU A 71 -2.05 -5.72 21.23
CA LEU A 71 -1.07 -5.69 22.31
C LEU A 71 -1.45 -4.69 23.42
N LYS A 72 -2.20 -3.64 23.07
CA LYS A 72 -2.65 -2.57 23.97
C LYS A 72 -3.85 -2.94 24.84
N ASP A 73 -4.67 -3.92 24.44
CA ASP A 73 -5.82 -4.40 25.22
C ASP A 73 -5.44 -5.51 26.21
N ASN A 74 -4.28 -6.15 26.03
CA ASN A 74 -3.76 -7.22 26.88
C ASN A 74 -2.72 -6.76 27.92
N SER A 75 -2.50 -5.45 28.05
CA SER A 75 -1.51 -4.83 28.95
C SER A 75 -2.14 -3.89 29.97
#